data_AF-A0A2V8DV01-F1
#
_entry.id   AF-A0A2V8DV01-F1
#
_cell.length_a   1.000
_cell.length_b   1.000
_cell.length_c   1.000
_cell.angle_alpha   90.00
_cell.angle_beta   90.00
_cell.angle_gamma   90.00
#
_symmetry.space_group_name_H-M   'P 1'
#
loop_
_entity.id
_entity.type
_entity.pdbx_description
1 polymer ?
#
loop_
_entity_poly.entity_id
_entity_poly.type
_entity_poly.pdbx_seq_one_letter_code
_entity_poly.pdbx_strand_id
1 'polypeptide(L)'
;MLRMKRGPGRPQKFGRPSRAVTVTLPEDVIARLGSIDVDLGRAIVSLVERKRAAPDKKAAQPAELTSYGKHSVIVVPPLNALKQLEGVELIPIGANRALIALEGPHRVPGLELAVRDALERRAVHQAGRPTLEAIARILQRARLSDDVAIEERTIIVLLYKRQRRSQKR
;
A
#
# COMPACT_ATOMS: atom_id res chain seq x y z
N MET A 1 -35.90 3.97 -5.59
CA MET A 1 -36.11 2.56 -5.18
C MET A 1 -35.28 1.65 -6.07
N LEU A 2 -34.32 0.90 -5.50
CA LEU A 2 -33.88 -0.40 -6.04
C LEU A 2 -33.09 -1.13 -4.93
N ARG A 3 -33.81 -2.00 -4.21
CA ARG A 3 -33.27 -2.91 -3.19
C ARG A 3 -32.54 -4.05 -3.90
N MET A 4 -31.22 -4.14 -3.77
CA MET A 4 -30.54 -5.42 -3.94
C MET A 4 -30.66 -6.21 -2.63
N LYS A 5 -31.65 -7.11 -2.57
CA LYS A 5 -31.73 -8.13 -1.53
C LYS A 5 -30.54 -9.10 -1.70
N ARG A 6 -29.53 -9.01 -0.84
CA ARG A 6 -28.55 -10.08 -0.65
C ARG A 6 -29.26 -11.22 0.10
N GLY A 7 -29.51 -12.33 -0.58
CA GLY A 7 -30.04 -13.54 0.07
C GLY A 7 -29.08 -14.05 1.16
N PRO A 8 -29.56 -14.86 2.11
CA PRO A 8 -28.79 -15.31 3.26
C PRO A 8 -27.86 -16.46 2.85
N GLY A 9 -26.78 -16.12 2.13
CA GLY A 9 -25.70 -17.04 1.81
C GLY A 9 -24.55 -16.91 2.80
N ARG A 10 -23.92 -18.04 3.18
CA ARG A 10 -22.70 -18.05 3.99
C ARG A 10 -21.68 -17.05 3.43
N PRO A 11 -21.12 -16.14 4.25
CA PRO A 11 -20.09 -15.21 3.80
C PRO A 11 -18.97 -15.94 3.07
N GLN A 12 -18.59 -15.43 1.90
CA GLN A 12 -17.51 -16.02 1.11
C GLN A 12 -16.21 -15.93 1.91
N LYS A 13 -15.54 -17.07 2.11
CA LYS A 13 -14.32 -17.21 2.92
C LYS A 13 -13.22 -16.20 2.59
N PHE A 14 -13.16 -15.76 1.33
CA PHE A 14 -12.14 -14.86 0.80
C PHE A 14 -12.71 -13.54 0.21
N GLY A 15 -14.00 -13.25 0.40
CA GLY A 15 -14.63 -12.02 -0.11
C GLY A 15 -14.66 -11.86 -1.65
N ARG A 16 -14.31 -12.91 -2.40
CA ARG A 16 -14.27 -12.99 -3.86
C ARG A 16 -14.73 -14.37 -4.36
N PRO A 17 -15.17 -14.49 -5.63
CA PRO A 17 -15.52 -15.79 -6.21
C PRO A 17 -14.42 -16.83 -5.97
N SER A 18 -14.81 -17.99 -5.46
CA SER A 18 -13.87 -19.05 -5.07
C SER A 18 -14.48 -20.42 -5.30
N ARG A 19 -13.63 -21.41 -5.58
CA ARG A 19 -14.01 -22.81 -5.82
C ARG A 19 -13.32 -23.70 -4.79
N ALA A 20 -14.04 -24.68 -4.24
CA ALA A 20 -13.45 -25.68 -3.36
C ALA A 20 -12.51 -26.59 -4.15
N VAL A 21 -11.31 -26.81 -3.61
CA VAL A 21 -10.30 -27.70 -4.19
C VAL A 21 -9.70 -28.53 -3.06
N THR A 22 -9.63 -29.85 -3.27
CA THR A 22 -8.93 -30.77 -2.37
C THR A 22 -7.49 -30.91 -2.83
N VAL A 23 -6.54 -30.77 -1.92
CA VAL A 23 -5.11 -30.90 -2.20
C VAL A 23 -4.46 -31.80 -1.16
N THR A 24 -3.59 -32.71 -1.61
CA THR A 24 -2.74 -33.51 -0.74
C THR A 24 -1.38 -32.82 -0.69
N LEU A 25 -0.91 -32.50 0.52
CA LEU A 25 0.36 -31.81 0.74
C LEU A 25 1.22 -32.61 1.72
N PRO A 26 2.56 -32.57 1.58
CA PRO A 26 3.48 -33.10 2.58
C PRO A 26 3.28 -32.45 3.96
N GLU A 27 3.53 -33.21 5.03
CA GLU A 27 3.29 -32.75 6.42
C GLU A 27 4.13 -31.52 6.79
N ASP A 28 5.37 -31.45 6.32
CA ASP A 28 6.26 -30.30 6.53
C ASP A 28 5.72 -29.03 5.86
N VAL A 29 5.09 -29.17 4.69
CA VAL A 29 4.42 -28.06 3.97
C VAL A 29 3.19 -27.60 4.74
N ILE A 30 2.40 -28.52 5.30
CA ILE A 30 1.25 -28.19 6.14
C ILE A 30 1.69 -27.44 7.40
N ALA A 31 2.76 -27.91 8.07
CA ALA A 31 3.31 -27.25 9.24
C ALA A 31 3.80 -25.83 8.92
N ARG A 32 4.51 -25.66 7.79
CA ARG A 32 4.95 -24.33 7.32
C ARG A 32 3.78 -23.42 6.99
N LEU A 33 2.75 -23.90 6.30
CA LEU A 33 1.54 -23.11 6.02
C LEU A 33 0.80 -22.73 7.31
N GLY A 34 0.74 -23.64 8.29
CA GLY A 34 0.16 -23.39 9.61
C GLY A 34 0.86 -22.29 10.40
N SER A 35 2.16 -22.09 10.18
CA SER A 35 2.91 -20.96 10.76
C SER A 35 2.51 -19.59 10.15
N ILE A 36 1.92 -19.60 8.95
CA ILE A 36 1.44 -18.38 8.26
C ILE A 36 0.02 -18.05 8.70
N ASP A 37 -0.88 -19.03 8.66
CA ASP A 37 -2.27 -18.92 9.10
C ASP A 37 -2.77 -20.31 9.52
N VAL A 38 -3.60 -20.36 10.57
CA VAL A 38 -4.22 -21.61 11.06
C VAL A 38 -5.15 -22.20 9.99
N ASP A 39 -5.76 -21.35 9.16
CA ASP A 39 -6.52 -21.78 8.00
C ASP A 39 -5.59 -21.95 6.78
N LEU A 40 -5.33 -23.21 6.39
CA LEU A 40 -4.46 -23.54 5.25
C LEU A 40 -4.88 -22.83 3.94
N GLY A 41 -6.17 -22.65 3.71
CA GLY A 41 -6.67 -21.92 2.55
C GLY A 41 -6.28 -20.45 2.59
N ARG A 42 -6.33 -19.81 3.76
CA ARG A 42 -5.82 -18.44 3.95
C ARG A 42 -4.31 -18.37 3.87
N ALA A 43 -3.58 -19.37 4.37
CA ALA A 43 -2.12 -19.43 4.26
C ALA A 43 -1.68 -19.52 2.79
N ILE A 44 -2.31 -20.40 1.99
CA ILE A 44 -2.06 -20.55 0.56
C ILE A 44 -2.37 -19.25 -0.20
N VAL A 45 -3.57 -18.67 0.02
CA VAL A 45 -3.95 -17.41 -0.62
C VAL A 45 -2.95 -16.30 -0.23
N SER A 46 -2.58 -16.20 1.04
CA SER A 46 -1.60 -15.22 1.52
C SER A 46 -0.23 -15.40 0.87
N LEU A 47 0.23 -16.64 0.67
CA LEU A 47 1.50 -16.93 0.00
C LEU A 47 1.44 -16.51 -1.49
N VAL A 48 0.34 -16.79 -2.17
CA VAL A 48 0.15 -16.42 -3.58
C VAL A 48 0.04 -14.91 -3.75
N GLU A 49 -0.70 -14.21 -2.88
CA GLU A 49 -0.76 -12.75 -2.91
C GLU A 49 0.60 -12.12 -2.58
N ARG A 50 1.39 -12.70 -1.65
CA ARG A 50 2.78 -12.28 -1.38
C ARG A 50 3.70 -12.51 -2.59
N LYS A 51 3.52 -13.62 -3.32
CA LYS A 51 4.31 -13.94 -4.52
C LYS A 51 3.86 -13.15 -5.75
N ARG A 52 2.60 -12.74 -5.84
CA ARG A 52 2.10 -11.75 -6.82
C ARG A 52 2.55 -10.32 -6.49
N ALA A 53 2.77 -10.03 -5.21
CA ALA A 53 3.44 -8.81 -4.76
C ALA A 53 4.97 -8.87 -4.91
N ALA A 54 5.56 -10.04 -5.21
CA ALA A 54 6.91 -10.09 -5.75
C ALA A 54 6.82 -9.51 -7.17
N PRO A 55 7.62 -8.49 -7.50
CA PRO A 55 7.44 -7.76 -8.74
C PRO A 55 7.64 -8.72 -9.91
N ASP A 56 6.59 -8.90 -10.71
CA ASP A 56 6.78 -9.17 -12.13
C ASP A 56 7.83 -8.16 -12.60
N LYS A 57 8.82 -8.60 -13.37
CA LYS A 57 9.91 -7.79 -13.93
C LYS A 57 9.44 -6.67 -14.88
N LYS A 58 8.17 -6.25 -14.84
CA LYS A 58 7.77 -4.90 -15.23
C LYS A 58 8.21 -3.99 -14.08
N ALA A 59 9.37 -3.35 -14.28
CA ALA A 59 9.98 -2.37 -13.38
C ALA A 59 8.95 -1.75 -12.43
N ALA A 60 8.98 -2.15 -11.15
CA ALA A 60 8.14 -1.54 -10.11
C ALA A 60 8.37 -0.04 -10.20
N GLN A 61 7.38 0.72 -10.70
CA GLN A 61 7.66 2.12 -10.94
C GLN A 61 7.87 2.77 -9.57
N PRO A 62 8.92 3.58 -9.43
CA PRO A 62 9.34 4.06 -8.13
C PRO A 62 8.31 4.99 -7.47
N ALA A 63 7.42 5.63 -8.24
CA ALA A 63 6.16 6.21 -7.75
C ALA A 63 5.12 6.19 -8.87
N GLU A 64 3.85 5.95 -8.54
CA GLU A 64 2.76 5.77 -9.51
C GLU A 64 1.51 6.58 -9.14
N LEU A 65 0.78 7.06 -10.13
CA LEU A 65 -0.58 7.56 -9.93
C LEU A 65 -1.57 6.41 -10.01
N THR A 66 -2.41 6.27 -9.00
CA THR A 66 -3.55 5.34 -9.03
C THR A 66 -4.84 6.13 -9.10
N SER A 67 -5.61 5.90 -10.16
CA SER A 67 -6.86 6.60 -10.42
C SER A 67 -8.07 5.79 -9.95
N TYR A 68 -9.05 6.49 -9.40
CA TYR A 68 -10.39 5.99 -9.12
C TYR A 68 -11.41 7.06 -9.50
N GLY A 69 -12.11 6.82 -10.61
CA GLY A 69 -12.99 7.82 -11.21
C GLY A 69 -12.18 9.07 -11.59
N LYS A 70 -12.63 10.24 -11.09
CA LYS A 70 -11.99 11.53 -11.35
C LYS A 70 -10.80 11.86 -10.42
N HIS A 71 -10.50 11.02 -9.44
CA HIS A 71 -9.43 11.29 -8.48
C HIS A 71 -8.23 10.40 -8.77
N SER A 72 -7.03 10.96 -8.66
CA SER A 72 -5.77 10.22 -8.74
C SER A 72 -4.95 10.50 -7.49
N VAL A 73 -4.36 9.46 -6.92
CA VAL A 73 -3.49 9.56 -5.73
C VAL A 73 -2.11 9.03 -6.04
N ILE A 74 -1.09 9.64 -5.43
CA ILE A 74 0.30 9.18 -5.54
C ILE A 74 0.49 7.98 -4.61
N VAL A 75 0.91 6.86 -5.20
CA VAL A 75 1.22 5.63 -4.51
C VAL A 75 2.70 5.31 -4.67
N VAL A 76 3.34 4.98 -3.56
CA VAL A 76 4.78 4.74 -3.48
C VAL A 76 5.08 3.41 -2.78
N PRO A 77 6.22 2.77 -3.05
CA PRO A 77 6.72 1.72 -2.19
C PRO A 77 7.08 2.30 -0.81
N PRO A 78 6.94 1.53 0.29
CA PRO A 78 7.32 1.97 1.61
C PRO A 78 8.85 2.09 1.71
N LEU A 79 9.36 3.31 1.62
CA LEU A 79 10.79 3.62 1.64
C LEU A 79 11.16 4.47 2.85
N ASN A 80 12.31 4.16 3.46
CA ASN A 80 12.81 4.92 4.60
C ASN A 80 13.15 6.37 4.26
N ALA A 81 13.59 6.63 3.02
CA ALA A 81 13.91 7.99 2.56
C ALA A 81 12.67 8.93 2.61
N LEU A 82 11.47 8.40 2.38
CA LEU A 82 10.23 9.17 2.48
C LEU A 82 9.80 9.38 3.94
N LYS A 83 10.04 8.41 4.81
CA LYS A 83 9.76 8.53 6.25
C LYS A 83 10.67 9.54 6.96
N GLN A 84 11.79 9.90 6.35
CA GLN A 84 12.72 10.92 6.85
C GLN A 84 12.32 12.33 6.44
N LEU A 85 11.36 12.49 5.54
CA LEU A 85 10.83 13.80 5.19
C LEU A 85 9.89 14.27 6.32
N GLU A 86 10.08 15.51 6.73
CA GLU A 86 9.26 16.11 7.78
C GLU A 86 7.80 16.23 7.31
N GLY A 87 6.87 15.85 8.20
CA GLY A 87 5.43 15.92 7.93
C GLY A 87 4.90 14.89 6.93
N VAL A 88 5.68 13.88 6.56
CA VAL A 88 5.26 12.80 5.66
C VAL A 88 4.97 11.51 6.43
N GLU A 89 3.74 11.03 6.32
CA GLU A 89 3.33 9.72 6.81
C GLU A 89 3.03 8.78 5.63
N LEU A 90 3.42 7.51 5.74
CA LEU A 90 3.12 6.50 4.72
C LEU A 90 2.01 5.57 5.20
N ILE A 91 0.83 5.71 4.60
CA ILE A 91 -0.35 4.89 4.94
C ILE A 91 -0.38 3.64 4.04
N PRO A 92 -0.16 2.42 4.57
CA PRO A 92 -0.10 1.22 3.76
C PRO A 92 -1.48 0.87 3.19
N ILE A 93 -1.52 0.58 1.89
CA ILE A 93 -2.75 0.16 1.18
C ILE A 93 -2.69 -1.28 0.65
N GLY A 94 -1.68 -2.05 1.11
CA GLY A 94 -1.45 -3.44 0.73
C GLY A 94 -0.42 -3.59 -0.40
N ALA A 95 -0.02 -4.83 -0.70
CA ALA A 95 0.89 -5.17 -1.81
C ALA A 95 2.20 -4.35 -1.89
N ASN A 96 2.82 -4.03 -0.74
CA ASN A 96 4.03 -3.19 -0.65
C ASN A 96 3.85 -1.78 -1.24
N ARG A 97 2.64 -1.23 -1.10
CA ARG A 97 2.28 0.11 -1.56
C ARG A 97 1.76 0.94 -0.40
N ALA A 98 2.06 2.21 -0.42
CA ALA A 98 1.61 3.19 0.56
C ALA A 98 1.13 4.47 -0.14
N LEU A 99 0.15 5.12 0.46
CA LEU A 99 -0.23 6.49 0.15
C LEU A 99 0.69 7.44 0.90
N ILE A 100 1.01 8.57 0.26
CA ILE A 100 1.63 9.70 0.93
C ILE A 100 0.52 10.48 1.64
N ALA A 101 0.61 10.55 2.96
CA ALA A 101 -0.21 11.42 3.80
C ALA A 101 0.66 12.54 4.37
N LEU A 102 0.05 13.71 4.56
CA LEU A 102 0.70 14.87 5.15
C LEU A 102 0.16 15.11 6.56
N GLU A 103 1.05 15.28 7.53
CA GLU A 103 0.69 15.49 8.93
C GLU A 103 0.66 16.97 9.33
N GLY A 104 -0.29 17.32 10.20
CA GLY A 104 -0.34 18.64 10.86
C GLY A 104 -0.48 19.80 9.87
N PRO A 105 0.37 20.84 9.93
CA PRO A 105 0.31 22.00 9.03
C PRO A 105 0.95 21.76 7.66
N HIS A 106 1.50 20.57 7.38
CA HIS A 106 2.20 20.31 6.13
C HIS A 106 1.25 20.22 4.94
N ARG A 107 1.63 20.91 3.86
CA ARG A 107 0.85 21.06 2.62
C ARG A 107 1.67 20.57 1.44
N VAL A 108 1.02 20.34 0.30
CA VAL A 108 1.69 19.84 -0.93
C VAL A 108 2.90 20.69 -1.35
N PRO A 109 2.87 22.05 -1.27
CA PRO A 109 4.06 22.85 -1.57
C PRO A 109 5.25 22.55 -0.65
N GLY A 110 4.99 22.28 0.63
CA GLY A 110 6.01 21.87 1.60
C GLY A 110 6.60 20.51 1.28
N LEU A 111 5.76 19.55 0.88
CA LEU A 111 6.22 18.25 0.38
C LEU A 111 7.09 18.41 -0.88
N GLU A 112 6.66 19.23 -1.85
CA GLU A 112 7.41 19.45 -3.08
C GLU A 112 8.81 19.99 -2.79
N LEU A 113 8.91 20.98 -1.89
CA LEU A 113 10.18 21.54 -1.44
C LEU A 113 11.04 20.48 -0.71
N ALA A 114 10.47 19.76 0.25
CA ALA A 114 11.19 18.74 1.01
C ALA A 114 11.75 17.62 0.11
N VAL A 115 11.01 17.21 -0.91
CA VAL A 115 11.47 16.22 -1.90
C VAL A 115 12.63 16.77 -2.73
N ARG A 116 12.58 18.03 -3.16
CA ARG A 116 13.68 18.67 -3.91
C ARG A 116 14.93 18.81 -3.06
N ASP A 117 14.79 19.31 -1.82
CA ASP A 117 15.89 19.45 -0.87
C ASP A 117 16.54 18.10 -0.58
N ALA A 118 15.74 17.05 -0.42
CA ALA A 118 16.26 15.70 -0.26
C ALA A 118 17.07 15.26 -1.49
N LEU A 119 16.57 15.49 -2.71
CA LEU A 119 17.30 15.15 -3.94
C LEU A 119 18.62 15.91 -4.11
N GLU A 120 18.73 17.13 -3.59
CA GLU A 120 19.95 17.92 -3.61
C GLU A 120 20.97 17.44 -2.56
N ARG A 121 20.51 16.94 -1.42
CA ARG A 121 21.40 16.36 -0.40
C ARG A 121 22.04 15.06 -0.93
N ARG A 122 23.36 15.07 -1.10
CA ARG A 122 24.18 13.88 -1.49
C ARG A 122 24.01 12.64 -0.57
N ALA A 123 23.39 12.80 0.59
CA ALA A 123 23.15 11.74 1.57
C ALA A 123 21.92 10.85 1.28
N VAL A 124 21.11 11.15 0.25
CA VAL A 124 20.02 10.24 -0.12
C VAL A 124 20.60 8.93 -0.63
N HIS A 125 20.34 7.85 0.11
CA HIS A 125 20.67 6.49 -0.31
C HIS A 125 20.20 6.26 -1.77
N GLN A 126 21.11 5.78 -2.62
CA GLN A 126 20.86 5.57 -4.06
C GLN A 126 19.55 4.81 -4.36
N ALA A 127 19.13 3.93 -3.45
CA ALA A 127 17.88 3.18 -3.55
C ALA A 127 16.59 4.03 -3.47
N GLY A 128 16.61 5.14 -2.73
CA GLY A 128 15.43 6.01 -2.54
C GLY A 128 15.30 7.12 -3.60
N ARG A 129 16.42 7.47 -4.24
CA ARG A 129 16.48 8.58 -5.19
C ARG A 129 15.49 8.46 -6.37
N PRO A 130 15.34 7.30 -7.04
CA PRO A 130 14.39 7.17 -8.15
C PRO A 130 12.94 7.46 -7.76
N THR A 131 12.57 7.17 -6.51
CA THR A 131 11.23 7.42 -5.99
C THR A 131 10.99 8.88 -5.73
N LEU A 132 11.95 9.56 -5.08
CA LEU A 132 11.90 11.00 -4.88
C LEU A 132 11.85 11.75 -6.22
N GLU A 133 12.63 11.34 -7.21
CA GLU A 133 12.59 11.92 -8.57
C GLU A 133 11.25 11.68 -9.26
N ALA A 134 10.65 10.50 -9.09
CA ALA A 134 9.32 10.22 -9.64
C ALA A 134 8.24 11.09 -8.99
N ILE A 135 8.25 11.25 -7.66
CA ILE A 135 7.33 12.13 -6.93
C ILE A 135 7.50 13.58 -7.38
N ALA A 136 8.73 14.09 -7.42
CA ALA A 136 9.02 15.45 -7.87
C ALA A 136 8.48 15.71 -9.29
N ARG A 137 8.68 14.76 -10.22
CA ARG A 137 8.14 14.84 -11.57
C ARG A 137 6.61 14.82 -11.62
N ILE A 138 5.97 13.97 -10.81
CA ILE A 138 4.50 13.90 -10.75
C ILE A 138 3.93 15.23 -10.24
N LEU A 139 4.47 15.76 -9.13
CA LEU A 139 4.03 17.04 -8.57
C LEU A 139 4.28 18.21 -9.52
N GLN A 140 5.46 18.28 -10.13
CA GLN A 140 5.79 19.31 -11.11
C GLN A 140 4.86 19.26 -12.33
N ARG A 141 4.59 18.08 -12.88
CA ARG A 141 3.67 17.92 -14.02
C ARG A 141 2.24 18.31 -13.66
N ALA A 142 1.76 17.91 -12.48
CA ALA A 142 0.44 18.29 -12.00
C ALA A 142 0.32 19.81 -11.84
N ARG A 143 1.37 20.48 -11.35
CA ARG A 143 1.38 21.95 -11.18
C ARG A 143 1.44 22.72 -12.50
N LEU A 144 2.10 22.16 -13.51
CA LEU A 144 2.26 22.80 -14.83
C LEU A 144 1.12 22.46 -15.81
N SER A 145 0.18 21.60 -15.41
CA SER A 145 -0.92 21.16 -16.26
C SER A 145 -2.20 21.90 -15.88
N ASP A 146 -2.90 22.43 -16.89
CA ASP A 146 -4.20 23.07 -16.69
C ASP A 146 -5.35 22.06 -16.49
N ASP A 147 -5.11 20.78 -16.80
CA ASP A 147 -6.10 19.69 -16.73
C ASP A 147 -6.12 18.98 -15.36
N VAL A 148 -5.19 19.32 -14.46
CA VAL A 148 -5.01 18.62 -13.19
C VAL A 148 -5.03 19.61 -12.03
N ALA A 149 -6.05 19.51 -11.18
CA ALA A 149 -6.08 20.22 -9.90
C ALA A 149 -5.45 19.35 -8.79
N ILE A 150 -4.50 19.91 -8.07
CA ILE A 150 -3.97 19.31 -6.84
C ILE A 150 -4.88 19.70 -5.69
N GLU A 151 -5.49 18.71 -5.05
CA GLU A 151 -6.33 18.90 -3.87
C GLU A 151 -5.84 18.06 -2.70
N GLU A 152 -5.91 18.65 -1.50
CA GLU A 152 -5.65 17.94 -0.26
C GLU A 152 -6.96 17.43 0.33
N ARG A 153 -7.01 16.12 0.61
CA ARG A 153 -8.21 15.45 1.13
C ARG A 153 -7.88 14.66 2.38
N THR A 154 -8.79 14.67 3.35
CA THR A 154 -8.67 13.86 4.57
C THR A 154 -9.01 12.40 4.26
N ILE A 155 -8.17 11.50 4.75
CA ILE A 155 -8.41 10.05 4.72
C ILE A 155 -8.73 9.54 6.12
N ILE A 156 -9.58 8.52 6.21
CA ILE A 156 -9.91 7.87 7.49
C ILE A 156 -9.02 6.63 7.64
N VAL A 157 -8.20 6.61 8.68
CA VAL A 157 -7.28 5.50 8.98
C VAL A 157 -7.74 4.77 10.23
N LEU A 158 -7.87 3.44 10.15
CA LEU A 158 -8.22 2.58 11.28
C LEU A 158 -6.97 1.85 11.78
N LEU A 159 -6.58 2.10 13.03
CA LEU A 159 -5.42 1.47 13.67
C LEU A 159 -5.87 0.30 14.56
N TYR A 160 -5.37 -0.91 14.26
CA TYR A 160 -5.58 -2.08 15.12
C TYR A 160 -4.43 -2.20 16.12
N LYS A 161 -4.72 -2.01 17.42
CA LYS A 161 -3.75 -2.30 18.48
C LYS A 161 -3.54 -3.81 18.57
N ARG A 162 -2.31 -4.29 18.35
CA ARG A 162 -1.93 -5.68 18.61
C ARG A 162 -2.19 -5.97 20.10
N GLN A 163 -3.21 -6.78 20.41
CA GLN A 163 -3.38 -7.29 21.77
C GLN A 163 -2.21 -8.24 22.07
N ARG A 164 -1.26 -7.79 22.89
CA ARG A 164 -0.34 -8.70 23.59
C ARG A 164 -1.20 -9.59 24.46
N ARG A 165 -1.45 -10.84 24.03
CA ARG A 165 -1.98 -11.88 24.91
C ARG A 165 -0.97 -12.06 26.04
N SER A 166 -1.32 -11.53 27.21
CA SER A 166 -0.68 -11.87 28.46
C SER A 166 -0.89 -13.37 28.68
N GLN A 167 0.16 -14.16 28.47
CA GLN A 167 0.25 -15.51 29.00
C GLN A 167 0.29 -15.38 30.52
N LYS A 168 -0.87 -15.54 31.17
CA LYS A 168 -0.93 -15.88 32.59
C LYS A 168 -0.53 -17.35 32.71
N ARG A 169 0.47 -17.57 33.56
CA ARG A 169 0.99 -18.85 34.05
C ARG A 169 -0.10 -19.70 34.66
#